data_AF-A0A6I9PXP9-F1
#
_entry.id   AF-A0A6I9PXP9-F1
#
_cell.length_a   1.000
_cell.length_b   1.000
_cell.length_c   1.000
_cell.angle_alpha   90.00
_cell.angle_beta   90.00
_cell.angle_gamma   90.00
#
_symmetry.space_group_name_H-M   'P 1'
#
loop_
_entity.id
_entity.type
_entity.pdbx_description
1 polymer ?
#
loop_
_entity_poly.entity_id
_entity_poly.type
_entity_poly.pdbx_seq_one_letter_code
_entity_poly.pdbx_strand_id
1 'polypeptide(L)'
;MADTREKGLQDYRKKLLEHKEIDGRLKELREQLREQTKQYEKSENDLKALQSVGQIVGEVLKQLTEEKFIVKATNGPRYVVGCRRQLDKSQLKPGTRVALDMTTLTIMR
;
A
#
# COMPACT_ATOMS: atom_id res chain seq x y z
N MET A 1 63.75 -12.67 -25.64
CA MET A 1 62.52 -13.42 -25.35
C MET A 1 61.93 -12.78 -24.10
N ALA A 2 60.71 -12.22 -24.14
CA ALA A 2 60.15 -11.54 -22.97
C ALA A 2 60.13 -12.50 -21.77
N ASP A 3 60.71 -12.05 -20.66
CA ASP A 3 60.89 -12.85 -19.44
C ASP A 3 59.54 -13.41 -18.99
N THR A 4 59.51 -14.68 -18.61
CA THR A 4 58.30 -15.39 -18.15
C THR A 4 57.56 -14.62 -17.04
N ARG A 5 58.31 -13.86 -16.24
CA ARG A 5 57.83 -12.93 -15.23
C ARG A 5 57.05 -11.74 -15.81
N GLU A 6 57.51 -11.13 -16.90
CA GLU A 6 56.83 -10.00 -17.54
C GLU A 6 55.51 -10.44 -18.18
N LYS A 7 55.49 -11.62 -18.82
CA LYS A 7 54.25 -12.20 -19.37
C LYS A 7 53.23 -12.50 -18.28
N GLY A 8 53.66 -13.12 -17.17
CA GLY A 8 52.77 -13.40 -16.04
C GLY A 8 52.18 -12.14 -15.39
N LEU A 9 52.97 -11.06 -15.29
CA LEU A 9 52.50 -9.77 -14.77
C LEU A 9 51.52 -9.08 -15.72
N GLN A 10 51.73 -9.19 -17.04
CA GLN A 10 50.78 -8.67 -18.03
C GLN A 10 49.43 -9.39 -17.97
N ASP A 11 49.43 -10.71 -17.84
CA ASP A 11 48.20 -11.50 -17.74
C ASP A 11 47.46 -11.23 -16.42
N TYR A 12 48.18 -11.07 -15.31
CA TYR A 12 47.57 -10.64 -14.04
C TYR A 12 46.95 -9.25 -14.14
N ARG A 13 47.62 -8.31 -14.82
CA ARG A 13 47.09 -6.95 -15.05
C ARG A 13 45.83 -6.96 -15.92
N LYS A 14 45.74 -7.83 -16.93
CA LYS A 14 44.52 -8.02 -17.72
C LYS A 14 43.36 -8.52 -16.86
N LYS A 15 43.58 -9.54 -16.03
CA LYS A 15 42.56 -10.05 -15.10
C LYS A 15 42.10 -9.00 -14.08
N LEU A 16 42.99 -8.14 -13.60
CA LEU A 16 42.63 -7.03 -12.72
C LEU A 16 41.77 -5.96 -13.43
N LEU A 17 42.01 -5.71 -14.72
CA LEU A 17 41.17 -4.80 -15.51
C LEU A 17 39.78 -5.40 -15.74
N GLU A 18 39.70 -6.69 -16.11
CA GLU A 18 38.43 -7.41 -16.25
C GLU A 18 37.62 -7.38 -14.94
N HIS A 19 38.26 -7.61 -13.79
CA HIS A 19 37.60 -7.53 -12.49
C HIS A 19 37.04 -6.13 -12.22
N LYS A 20 37.80 -5.07 -12.54
CA LYS A 20 37.34 -3.68 -12.37
C LYS A 20 36.17 -3.34 -13.28
N GLU A 21 36.17 -3.83 -14.52
CA GLU A 21 35.07 -3.63 -15.46
C GLU A 21 33.79 -4.34 -14.99
N ILE A 22 33.92 -5.58 -14.52
CA ILE A 22 32.79 -6.35 -13.97
C ILE A 22 32.25 -5.69 -12.70
N ASP A 23 33.12 -5.22 -11.81
CA ASP A 23 32.72 -4.49 -10.61
C ASP A 23 31.96 -3.19 -10.95
N GLY A 24 32.41 -2.46 -11.98
CA GLY A 24 31.74 -1.27 -12.48
C GLY A 24 30.31 -1.57 -12.95
N ARG A 25 30.17 -2.55 -13.84
CA ARG A 25 28.85 -3.00 -14.33
C ARG A 25 27.96 -3.52 -13.21
N LEU A 26 28.53 -4.23 -12.24
CA LEU A 26 27.80 -4.77 -11.10
C LEU A 26 27.25 -3.65 -10.20
N LYS A 27 27.99 -2.55 -10.02
CA LYS A 27 27.50 -1.38 -9.28
C LYS A 27 26.35 -0.69 -10.02
N GLU A 28 26.50 -0.46 -11.32
CA GLU A 28 25.47 0.14 -12.16
C GLU A 28 24.17 -0.69 -12.14
N LEU A 29 24.29 -2.01 -12.32
CA LEU A 29 23.14 -2.94 -12.27
C LEU A 29 22.46 -2.95 -10.90
N ARG A 30 23.23 -2.81 -9.80
CA ARG A 30 22.66 -2.72 -8.45
C ARG A 30 21.91 -1.41 -8.23
N GLU A 31 22.40 -0.31 -8.78
CA GLU A 31 21.69 0.98 -8.71
C GLU A 31 20.38 0.94 -9.51
N GLN A 32 20.44 0.41 -10.74
CA GLN A 32 19.24 0.19 -11.57
C GLN A 32 18.22 -0.71 -10.87
N LEU A 33 18.66 -1.81 -10.26
CA LEU A 33 17.79 -2.72 -9.52
C LEU A 33 17.10 -2.00 -8.37
N ARG A 34 17.84 -1.19 -7.59
CA ARG A 34 17.27 -0.41 -6.48
C ARG A 34 16.23 0.61 -6.94
N GLU A 35 16.46 1.24 -8.09
CA GLU A 35 15.51 2.19 -8.66
C GLU A 35 14.25 1.47 -9.15
N GLN A 36 14.41 0.37 -9.86
CA GLN A 36 13.30 -0.46 -10.34
C GLN A 36 12.49 -1.04 -9.19
N THR A 37 13.12 -1.52 -8.11
CA THR A 37 12.39 -2.02 -6.93
C THR A 37 11.57 -0.92 -6.26
N LYS A 38 12.09 0.31 -6.19
CA LYS A 38 11.32 1.45 -5.65
C LYS A 38 10.11 1.79 -6.53
N GLN A 39 10.28 1.77 -7.85
CA GLN A 39 9.18 2.03 -8.78
C GLN A 39 8.13 0.92 -8.71
N TYR A 40 8.57 -0.33 -8.58
CA TYR A 40 7.71 -1.50 -8.40
C TYR A 40 6.91 -1.43 -7.09
N GLU A 41 7.57 -1.12 -5.97
CA GLU A 41 6.88 -0.95 -4.69
C GLU A 41 5.86 0.19 -4.74
N LYS A 42 6.18 1.29 -5.42
CA LYS A 42 5.25 2.40 -5.64
C LYS A 42 4.03 1.95 -6.43
N SER A 43 4.23 1.27 -7.56
CA SER A 43 3.11 0.80 -8.40
C SER A 43 2.26 -0.27 -7.70
N GLU A 44 2.85 -1.15 -6.89
CA GLU A 44 2.10 -2.06 -6.04
C GLU A 44 1.23 -1.33 -5.01
N ASN A 45 1.78 -0.29 -4.38
CA ASN A 45 1.03 0.51 -3.40
C ASN A 45 -0.13 1.26 -4.07
N ASP A 46 0.09 1.82 -5.26
CA ASP A 46 -0.96 2.47 -6.04
C ASP A 46 -2.07 1.47 -6.42
N LEU A 47 -1.71 0.24 -6.81
CA LEU A 47 -2.66 -0.83 -7.12
C LEU A 47 -3.47 -1.23 -5.88
N LYS A 48 -2.82 -1.40 -4.73
CA LYS A 48 -3.49 -1.67 -3.44
C LYS A 48 -4.44 -0.54 -3.05
N ALA A 49 -4.06 0.71 -3.29
CA ALA A 49 -4.94 1.86 -3.04
C ALA A 49 -6.18 1.84 -3.94
N LEU A 50 -6.07 1.42 -5.20
CA LEU A 50 -7.22 1.30 -6.12
C LEU A 50 -8.24 0.23 -5.69
N GLN A 51 -7.83 -0.77 -4.92
CA GLN A 51 -8.74 -1.77 -4.37
C GLN A 51 -9.59 -1.24 -3.21
N SER A 52 -9.22 -0.09 -2.64
CA SER A 52 -10.01 0.50 -1.56
C SER A 52 -11.34 1.04 -2.09
N VAL A 53 -12.44 0.54 -1.51
CA VAL A 53 -13.79 0.99 -1.85
C VAL A 53 -14.18 2.20 -0.99
N GLY A 54 -14.86 3.16 -1.60
CA GLY A 54 -15.38 4.32 -0.89
C GLY A 54 -16.46 3.92 0.13
N GLN A 55 -16.53 4.67 1.23
CA GLN A 55 -17.59 4.55 2.23
C GLN A 55 -18.52 5.75 2.13
N ILE A 56 -19.82 5.53 2.34
CA ILE A 56 -20.84 6.58 2.32
C ILE A 56 -20.85 7.28 3.67
N VAL A 57 -20.83 8.61 3.68
CA VAL A 57 -20.98 9.39 4.91
C VAL A 57 -22.47 9.52 5.25
N GLY A 58 -22.81 9.22 6.50
CA GLY A 58 -24.15 9.38 7.06
C GLY A 58 -24.12 9.96 8.47
N GLU A 59 -25.30 10.29 8.97
CA GLU A 59 -25.51 10.76 10.34
C GLU A 59 -26.46 9.82 11.08
N VAL A 60 -26.11 9.42 12.29
CA VAL A 60 -26.96 8.59 13.15
C VAL A 60 -28.08 9.47 13.69
N LEU A 61 -29.33 9.11 13.41
CA LEU A 61 -30.50 9.82 13.94
C LEU A 61 -30.97 9.25 15.27
N LYS A 62 -31.10 7.92 15.34
CA LYS A 62 -31.65 7.24 16.52
C LYS A 62 -31.24 5.77 16.54
N GLN A 63 -30.94 5.25 17.73
CA GLN A 63 -30.78 3.82 17.95
C GLN A 63 -32.16 3.16 18.13
N LEU A 64 -32.44 2.10 17.37
CA LEU A 64 -33.68 1.32 17.51
C LEU A 64 -33.48 0.14 18.47
N THR A 65 -32.44 -0.64 18.20
CA THR A 65 -32.05 -1.79 19.02
C THR A 65 -30.53 -1.77 19.21
N GLU A 66 -30.00 -2.71 19.96
CA GLU A 66 -28.57 -2.79 20.21
C GLU A 66 -27.73 -3.05 18.94
N GLU A 67 -28.36 -3.55 17.87
CA GLU A 67 -27.68 -3.86 16.59
C GLU A 67 -28.20 -3.02 15.42
N LYS A 68 -29.36 -2.37 15.55
CA LYS A 68 -30.01 -1.61 14.47
C LYS A 68 -30.07 -0.11 14.79
N PHE A 69 -29.58 0.69 13.86
CA PHE A 69 -29.56 2.16 13.93
C PHE A 69 -30.29 2.78 12.76
N ILE A 70 -30.94 3.92 12.97
CA ILE A 70 -31.43 4.77 11.88
C ILE A 70 -30.30 5.73 11.52
N VAL A 71 -29.89 5.66 10.25
CA VAL A 71 -28.93 6.59 9.67
C VAL A 71 -29.59 7.37 8.55
N LYS A 72 -29.25 8.66 8.46
CA LYS A 72 -29.58 9.51 7.32
C LYS A 72 -28.34 9.55 6.43
N ALA A 73 -28.46 9.05 5.21
CA ALA A 73 -27.39 9.21 4.22
C ALA A 73 -27.29 10.69 3.83
N THR A 74 -26.09 11.12 3.42
CA THR A 74 -25.89 12.49 2.92
C THR A 74 -26.84 12.83 1.76
N ASN A 75 -27.24 11.82 0.98
CA ASN A 75 -28.18 11.95 -0.13
C ASN A 75 -29.65 12.20 0.29
N GLY A 76 -29.96 12.17 1.59
CA GLY A 76 -31.31 12.40 2.13
C GLY A 76 -32.12 11.18 2.60
N PRO A 77 -32.04 9.97 2.01
CA PRO A 77 -32.84 8.84 2.46
C PRO A 77 -32.39 8.33 3.83
N ARG A 78 -33.35 7.78 4.58
CA ARG A 78 -33.12 7.19 5.90
C ARG A 78 -33.14 5.68 5.79
N TYR A 79 -32.11 5.03 6.32
CA TYR A 79 -31.97 3.59 6.32
C TYR A 79 -31.92 3.06 7.74
N VAL A 80 -32.46 1.86 7.94
CA VAL A 80 -32.22 1.08 9.15
C VAL A 80 -31.05 0.16 8.85
N VAL A 81 -29.93 0.37 9.55
CA VAL A 81 -28.66 -0.28 9.25
C VAL A 81 -28.11 -1.04 10.44
N GLY A 82 -27.35 -2.08 10.15
CA GLY A 82 -26.60 -2.83 11.14
C GLY A 82 -25.29 -2.14 11.51
N CYS A 83 -24.80 -2.41 12.72
CA CYS A 83 -23.47 -2.01 13.15
C CYS A 83 -22.50 -3.20 13.11
N ARG A 84 -21.24 -2.97 12.72
CA ARG A 84 -20.17 -3.96 12.92
C ARG A 84 -20.00 -4.24 14.42
N ARG A 85 -19.96 -5.53 14.79
CA ARG A 85 -19.90 -5.98 16.19
C ARG A 85 -18.68 -5.50 16.99
N GLN A 86 -17.59 -5.15 16.29
CA GLN A 86 -16.34 -4.69 16.88
C GLN A 86 -16.33 -3.19 17.20
N LEU A 87 -17.36 -2.43 16.81
CA LEU A 87 -17.46 -1.00 17.10
C LEU A 87 -18.07 -0.77 18.49
N ASP A 88 -17.56 0.26 19.17
CA ASP A 88 -18.08 0.72 20.45
C ASP A 88 -19.43 1.42 20.26
N LYS A 89 -20.51 0.70 20.57
CA LYS A 89 -21.89 1.21 20.47
C LYS A 89 -22.17 2.45 21.32
N SER A 90 -21.37 2.69 22.36
CA SER A 90 -21.48 3.86 23.24
C SER A 90 -21.14 5.18 22.55
N GLN A 91 -20.33 5.13 21.48
CA GLN A 91 -19.94 6.29 20.69
C GLN A 91 -21.00 6.65 19.64
N LEU A 92 -21.87 5.69 19.27
CA LEU A 92 -22.93 5.88 18.27
C LEU A 92 -24.15 6.60 18.86
N LYS A 93 -23.95 7.88 19.17
CA LYS A 93 -25.01 8.77 19.68
C LYS A 93 -25.75 9.45 18.53
N PRO A 94 -27.02 9.86 18.73
CA PRO A 94 -27.73 10.68 17.75
C PRO A 94 -26.93 11.96 17.45
N GLY A 95 -26.78 12.29 16.17
CA GLY A 95 -25.95 13.40 15.68
C GLY A 95 -24.51 13.02 15.28
N THR A 96 -24.09 11.78 15.52
CA THR A 96 -22.74 11.33 15.17
C THR A 96 -22.63 11.04 13.68
N ARG A 97 -21.55 11.53 13.02
CA ARG A 97 -21.24 11.17 11.64
C ARG A 97 -20.59 9.79 11.61
N VAL A 98 -21.09 8.93 10.72
CA VAL A 98 -20.64 7.54 10.56
C VAL A 98 -20.31 7.26 9.10
N ALA A 99 -19.42 6.29 8.90
CA ALA A 99 -19.10 5.75 7.60
C ALA A 99 -19.89 4.45 7.38
N LEU A 100 -20.64 4.40 6.27
CA LEU A 100 -21.43 3.26 5.86
C LEU A 100 -20.74 2.54 4.70
N ASP A 101 -20.80 1.21 4.72
CA ASP A 101 -20.39 0.41 3.58
C ASP A 101 -21.27 0.69 2.36
N MET A 102 -20.68 0.86 1.18
CA MET A 102 -21.42 1.25 -0.03
C MET A 102 -22.41 0.16 -0.46
N THR A 103 -22.06 -1.12 -0.25
CA THR A 103 -22.87 -2.25 -0.73
C THR A 103 -23.94 -2.69 0.27
N THR A 104 -23.58 -2.78 1.54
CA THR A 104 -24.47 -3.32 2.58
C THR A 104 -25.10 -2.24 3.48
N LEU A 105 -24.68 -0.99 3.34
CA LEU A 105 -25.07 0.14 4.19
C LEU A 105 -24.79 -0.11 5.68
N THR A 106 -23.84 -0.99 6.04
CA THR A 106 -23.49 -1.24 7.44
C THR A 106 -22.54 -0.19 8.00
N ILE A 107 -22.66 0.13 9.28
CA ILE A 107 -21.75 1.08 9.96
C ILE A 107 -20.38 0.43 10.10
N MET A 108 -19.39 1.05 9.44
CA MET A 108 -17.99 0.63 9.42
C MET A 108 -17.13 1.41 10.41
N ARG A 109 -17.40 2.70 10.62
CA ARG A 109 -16.66 3.58 11.54
C ARG A 109 -17.52 4.74 12.04
#